data_AF-A0A0N5ABY3-F1
#
_entry.id   AF-A0A0N5ABY3-F1
#
_cell.length_a   1.000
_cell.length_b   1.000
_cell.length_c   1.000
_cell.angle_alpha   90.00
_cell.angle_beta   90.00
_cell.angle_gamma   90.00
#
_symmetry.space_group_name_H-M   'P 1'
#
loop_
_entity.id
_entity.type
_entity.pdbx_description
1 polymer ?
#
loop_
_entity_poly.entity_id
_entity_poly.type
_entity_poly.pdbx_seq_one_letter_code
_entity_poly.pdbx_strand_id
1 'polypeptide(L)'
;MPTTWADIQRLAADLQRVQLTEGSKRISEKNCVEIMSRLLATKAVDIVFTTDGRAYVTKKHLMTEIKNECLGNDGRISLSDLSRALNIDYEHIENAVKVILKQSDSFELFNAELISKKYVENISDEVNKKLSKLGVLSTSQLAKTWDLPTDVLNDLVLNEVGIKINAFRDDDKIYTIEYLEFQKNLLRAVVNSLTR
;
A
#
# COMPACT_ATOMS: atom_id res chain seq x y z
N MET A 1 -20.79 1.62 -57.94
CA MET A 1 -22.23 1.35 -57.80
C MET A 1 -22.86 2.59 -57.18
N PRO A 2 -23.72 3.33 -57.90
CA PRO A 2 -24.34 4.54 -57.37
C PRO A 2 -25.32 4.16 -56.26
N THR A 3 -25.24 4.83 -55.12
CA THR A 3 -26.16 4.66 -53.99
C THR A 3 -27.60 4.83 -54.48
N THR A 4 -28.40 3.79 -54.35
CA THR A 4 -29.77 3.76 -54.86
C THR A 4 -30.64 4.65 -53.97
N TRP A 5 -31.65 5.31 -54.54
CA TRP A 5 -32.62 6.12 -53.78
C TRP A 5 -33.25 5.35 -52.58
N ALA A 6 -33.43 4.04 -52.74
CA ALA A 6 -33.90 3.14 -51.69
C ALA A 6 -32.93 3.06 -50.49
N ASP A 7 -31.63 3.12 -50.72
CA ASP A 7 -30.62 3.06 -49.67
C ASP A 7 -30.64 4.37 -48.85
N ILE A 8 -30.81 5.52 -49.52
CA ILE A 8 -30.94 6.82 -48.87
C ILE A 8 -32.20 6.88 -48.00
N GLN A 9 -33.34 6.37 -48.48
CA GLN A 9 -34.57 6.30 -47.68
C GLN A 9 -34.43 5.38 -46.47
N ARG A 10 -33.74 4.24 -46.63
CA ARG A 10 -33.49 3.31 -45.53
C ARG A 10 -32.59 3.93 -44.46
N LEU A 11 -31.51 4.60 -44.87
CA LEU A 11 -30.62 5.34 -43.97
C LEU A 11 -31.34 6.48 -43.25
N ALA A 12 -32.21 7.23 -43.93
CA ALA A 12 -33.02 8.28 -43.32
C ALA A 12 -34.01 7.73 -42.29
N ALA A 13 -34.65 6.61 -42.58
CA ALA A 13 -35.55 5.92 -41.65
C ALA A 13 -34.80 5.39 -40.42
N ASP A 14 -33.60 4.81 -40.60
CA ASP A 14 -32.75 4.36 -39.49
C ASP A 14 -32.25 5.53 -38.64
N LEU A 15 -31.84 6.65 -39.26
CA LEU A 15 -31.44 7.86 -38.54
C LEU A 15 -32.61 8.43 -37.73
N GLN A 16 -33.80 8.51 -38.31
CA GLN A 16 -35.00 8.99 -37.64
C GLN A 16 -35.40 8.05 -36.49
N ARG A 17 -35.28 6.73 -36.67
CA ARG A 17 -35.48 5.74 -35.62
C ARG A 17 -34.47 5.90 -34.48
N VAL A 18 -33.20 6.11 -34.79
CA VAL A 18 -32.15 6.35 -33.79
C VAL A 18 -32.37 7.67 -33.04
N GLN A 19 -32.85 8.72 -33.72
CA GLN A 19 -33.18 10.01 -33.10
C GLN A 19 -34.45 9.95 -32.24
N LEU A 20 -35.45 9.16 -32.63
CA LEU A 20 -36.68 8.91 -31.86
C LEU A 20 -36.48 7.92 -30.71
N THR A 21 -35.42 7.12 -30.77
CA THR A 21 -34.96 6.34 -29.62
C THR A 21 -34.39 7.34 -28.64
N GLU A 22 -35.24 7.90 -27.79
CA GLU A 22 -34.88 8.85 -26.74
C GLU A 22 -33.56 8.40 -26.10
N GLY A 23 -32.52 9.21 -26.28
CA GLY A 23 -31.21 8.91 -25.73
C GLY A 23 -31.36 8.60 -24.25
N SER A 24 -30.97 7.38 -23.85
CA SER A 24 -30.79 6.89 -22.48
C SER A 24 -31.17 7.95 -21.44
N LYS A 25 -32.35 7.84 -20.81
CA LYS A 25 -32.88 8.77 -19.79
C LYS A 25 -31.74 9.36 -18.95
N ARG A 26 -31.26 10.53 -19.35
CA ARG A 26 -30.12 11.16 -18.68
C ARG A 26 -30.67 11.71 -17.38
N ILE A 27 -30.23 11.13 -16.28
CA ILE A 27 -30.53 11.67 -14.96
C ILE A 27 -29.85 13.05 -14.90
N SER A 28 -30.64 14.09 -14.69
CA SER A 28 -30.08 15.44 -14.48
C SER A 28 -29.29 15.45 -13.18
N GLU A 29 -28.27 16.31 -13.10
CA GLU A 29 -27.42 16.43 -11.90
C GLU A 29 -28.24 16.70 -10.63
N LYS A 30 -29.31 17.50 -10.75
CA LYS A 30 -30.27 17.76 -9.66
C LYS A 30 -30.97 16.49 -9.19
N ASN A 31 -31.42 15.65 -10.12
CA ASN A 31 -32.06 14.38 -9.77
C ASN A 31 -31.05 13.41 -9.11
N CYS A 32 -29.78 13.40 -9.54
CA CYS A 32 -28.73 12.61 -8.88
C CYS A 32 -28.52 13.03 -7.43
N VAL A 33 -28.44 14.34 -7.16
CA VAL A 33 -28.26 14.86 -5.79
C VAL A 33 -29.46 14.51 -4.91
N GLU A 34 -30.68 14.58 -5.43
CA GLU A 34 -31.89 14.22 -4.68
C GLU A 34 -31.96 12.71 -4.38
N ILE A 35 -31.56 11.86 -5.33
CA ILE A 35 -31.48 10.41 -5.10
C ILE A 35 -30.44 10.11 -4.01
N MET A 36 -29.27 10.77 -4.07
CA MET A 36 -28.22 10.59 -3.07
C MET A 36 -28.65 11.06 -1.68
N SER A 37 -29.34 12.20 -1.57
CA SER A 37 -29.84 12.69 -0.29
C SER A 37 -30.91 11.77 0.32
N ARG A 38 -31.79 11.20 -0.52
CA ARG A 38 -32.77 10.18 -0.10
C ARG A 38 -32.10 8.88 0.36
N LEU A 39 -31.06 8.42 -0.33
CA LEU A 39 -30.28 7.24 0.07
C LEU A 39 -29.54 7.45 1.40
N LEU A 40 -29.01 8.66 1.61
CA LEU A 40 -28.35 9.04 2.86
C LEU A 40 -29.36 9.12 4.02
N ALA A 41 -30.54 9.71 3.79
CA ALA A 41 -31.62 9.77 4.78
C ALA A 41 -32.11 8.38 5.21
N THR A 42 -32.08 7.41 4.28
CA THR A 42 -32.46 6.02 4.54
C THR A 42 -31.33 5.21 5.21
N LYS A 43 -30.14 5.80 5.41
CA LYS A 43 -28.90 5.14 5.91
C LYS A 43 -28.53 3.87 5.14
N ALA A 44 -28.94 3.76 3.88
CA ALA A 44 -28.65 2.59 3.06
C ALA A 44 -27.19 2.56 2.58
N VAL A 45 -26.53 3.72 2.54
CA VAL A 45 -25.15 3.86 2.05
C VAL A 45 -24.35 4.77 2.96
N ASP A 46 -23.18 4.29 3.38
CA ASP A 46 -22.19 5.04 4.15
C ASP A 46 -21.16 5.67 3.19
N ILE A 47 -21.28 6.99 3.01
CA ILE A 47 -20.52 7.76 2.01
C ILE A 47 -19.63 8.78 2.72
N VAL A 48 -18.43 8.97 2.19
CA VAL A 48 -17.46 10.00 2.56
C VAL A 48 -17.38 11.02 1.43
N PHE A 49 -17.31 12.29 1.78
CA PHE A 49 -17.12 13.39 0.83
C PHE A 49 -15.64 13.56 0.52
N THR A 50 -15.32 13.84 -0.74
CA THR A 50 -13.99 14.34 -1.07
C THR A 50 -13.81 15.77 -0.56
N THR A 51 -12.58 16.21 -0.34
CA THR A 51 -12.23 17.58 0.09
C THR A 51 -12.81 18.64 -0.85
N ASP A 52 -12.97 18.31 -2.13
CA ASP A 52 -13.53 19.18 -3.16
C ASP A 52 -15.08 19.21 -3.16
N GLY A 53 -15.73 18.37 -2.35
CA GLY A 53 -17.20 18.27 -2.24
C GLY A 53 -17.91 17.78 -3.51
N ARG A 54 -17.16 17.43 -4.56
CA ARG A 54 -17.70 17.05 -5.88
C ARG A 54 -17.94 15.57 -6.04
N ALA A 55 -17.30 14.72 -5.24
CA ALA A 55 -17.38 13.28 -5.36
C ALA A 55 -17.81 12.61 -4.06
N TYR A 56 -18.50 11.49 -4.25
CA TYR A 56 -19.03 10.63 -3.20
C TYR A 56 -18.25 9.32 -3.23
N VAL A 57 -17.58 8.98 -2.13
CA VAL A 57 -16.82 7.74 -2.03
C VAL A 57 -17.43 6.86 -0.94
N THR A 58 -17.85 5.66 -1.30
CA THR A 58 -18.35 4.68 -0.33
C THR A 58 -17.21 4.21 0.56
N LYS A 59 -17.44 4.02 1.88
CA LYS A 59 -16.40 3.51 2.81
C LYS A 59 -15.74 2.21 2.33
N LYS A 60 -16.51 1.30 1.71
CA LYS A 60 -15.98 0.06 1.12
C LYS A 60 -14.98 0.33 0.00
N HIS A 61 -15.31 1.26 -0.88
CA HIS A 61 -14.45 1.62 -2.00
C HIS A 61 -13.20 2.35 -1.51
N LEU A 62 -13.34 3.25 -0.53
CA LEU A 62 -12.21 3.90 0.13
C LEU A 62 -11.22 2.88 0.68
N MET A 63 -11.68 1.84 1.37
CA MET A 63 -10.79 0.80 1.88
C MET A 63 -10.05 0.04 0.78
N THR A 64 -10.70 -0.21 -0.35
CA THR A 64 -10.04 -0.85 -1.50
C THR A 64 -8.98 0.06 -2.10
N GLU A 65 -9.25 1.36 -2.25
CA GLU A 65 -8.25 2.27 -2.80
C GLU A 65 -7.09 2.55 -1.87
N ILE A 66 -7.31 2.60 -0.56
CA ILE A 66 -6.20 2.67 0.39
C ILE A 66 -5.26 1.47 0.23
N LYS A 67 -5.80 0.26 0.03
CA LYS A 67 -4.99 -0.95 -0.20
C LYS A 67 -4.26 -0.89 -1.55
N ASN A 68 -4.92 -0.42 -2.60
CA ASN A 68 -4.33 -0.31 -3.94
C ASN A 68 -3.22 0.74 -3.98
N GLU A 69 -3.42 1.92 -3.40
CA GLU A 69 -2.42 2.97 -3.29
C GLU A 69 -1.20 2.49 -2.49
N CYS A 70 -1.43 1.79 -1.37
CA CYS A 70 -0.33 1.19 -0.61
C CYS A 70 0.48 0.20 -1.45
N LEU A 71 -0.18 -0.67 -2.23
CA LEU A 71 0.49 -1.64 -3.10
C LEU A 71 1.16 -0.98 -4.32
N GLY A 72 0.62 0.12 -4.81
CA GLY A 72 1.17 0.90 -5.92
C GLY A 72 2.43 1.67 -5.54
N ASN A 73 2.53 2.12 -4.29
CA ASN A 73 3.68 2.88 -3.77
C ASN A 73 4.73 1.98 -3.10
N ASP A 74 5.08 0.86 -3.74
CA ASP A 74 6.03 -0.15 -3.26
C ASP A 74 5.72 -0.76 -1.87
N GLY A 75 4.51 -0.60 -1.36
CA GLY A 75 4.07 -1.16 -0.08
C GLY A 75 4.24 -0.23 1.13
N ARG A 76 4.65 1.04 0.95
CA ARG A 76 4.77 2.06 2.01
C ARG A 76 4.14 3.38 1.57
N ILE A 77 3.22 3.92 2.37
CA ILE A 77 2.63 5.24 2.08
C ILE A 77 2.28 6.00 3.37
N SER A 78 2.57 7.29 3.41
CA SER A 78 2.17 8.14 4.53
C SER A 78 0.67 8.44 4.47
N LEU A 79 -0.01 8.56 5.61
CA LEU A 79 -1.42 8.95 5.65
C LEU A 79 -1.66 10.35 5.04
N SER A 80 -0.66 11.23 5.12
CA SER A 80 -0.70 12.55 4.51
C SER A 80 -0.68 12.47 2.99
N ASP A 81 0.21 11.64 2.42
CA ASP A 81 0.27 11.47 0.97
C ASP A 81 -0.94 10.69 0.45
N LEU A 82 -1.46 9.75 1.23
CA LEU A 82 -2.72 9.06 0.94
C LEU A 82 -3.91 10.04 0.90
N SER A 83 -3.95 11.03 1.80
CA SER A 83 -4.97 12.09 1.78
C SER A 83 -4.90 12.96 0.54
N ARG A 84 -3.67 13.24 0.07
CA ARG A 84 -3.42 14.00 -1.15
C ARG A 84 -3.72 13.20 -2.42
N ALA A 85 -3.42 11.90 -2.42
CA ALA A 85 -3.66 11.02 -3.57
C ALA A 85 -5.16 10.78 -3.79
N LEU A 86 -5.91 10.58 -2.70
CA LEU A 86 -7.34 10.27 -2.76
C LEU A 86 -8.25 11.50 -2.69
N ASN A 87 -7.71 12.71 -2.42
CA ASN A 87 -8.47 13.94 -2.15
C ASN A 87 -9.56 13.73 -1.07
N ILE A 88 -9.21 13.07 0.02
CA ILE A 88 -10.12 12.78 1.13
C ILE A 88 -9.52 13.31 2.43
N ASP A 89 -10.38 13.82 3.31
CA ASP A 89 -9.96 14.33 4.62
C ASP A 89 -9.20 13.28 5.44
N TYR A 90 -8.17 13.76 6.13
CA TYR A 90 -7.30 12.94 6.97
C TYR A 90 -8.09 12.09 7.99
N GLU A 91 -9.09 12.66 8.64
CA GLU A 91 -9.89 11.97 9.67
C GLU A 91 -10.65 10.75 9.11
N HIS A 92 -11.18 10.87 7.89
CA HIS A 92 -11.89 9.77 7.24
C HIS A 92 -10.93 8.65 6.83
N ILE A 93 -9.74 9.00 6.37
CA ILE A 93 -8.68 8.05 6.04
C ILE A 93 -8.19 7.33 7.29
N GLU A 94 -7.91 8.06 8.37
CA GLU A 94 -7.45 7.49 9.63
C GLU A 94 -8.46 6.47 10.18
N ASN A 95 -9.75 6.82 10.15
CA ASN A 95 -10.82 5.91 10.54
C ASN A 95 -10.92 4.69 9.62
N ALA A 96 -10.79 4.87 8.30
CA ALA A 96 -10.78 3.75 7.35
C ALA A 96 -9.58 2.82 7.56
N VAL A 97 -8.40 3.36 7.82
CA VAL A 97 -7.18 2.58 8.10
C VAL A 97 -7.32 1.79 9.40
N LYS A 98 -7.86 2.39 10.47
CA LYS A 98 -8.18 1.67 11.72
C LYS A 98 -9.10 0.48 11.49
N VAL A 99 -10.06 0.60 10.57
CA VAL A 99 -10.94 -0.52 10.20
C VAL A 99 -10.19 -1.58 9.39
N ILE A 100 -9.32 -1.17 8.46
CA ILE A 100 -8.48 -2.09 7.66
C ILE A 100 -7.57 -2.92 8.57
N LEU A 101 -6.93 -2.30 9.55
CA LEU A 101 -6.05 -2.97 10.53
C LEU A 101 -6.83 -4.02 11.34
N LYS A 102 -8.09 -3.73 11.71
CA LYS A 102 -8.96 -4.68 12.42
C LYS A 102 -9.44 -5.83 11.55
N GLN A 103 -9.64 -5.59 10.25
CA GLN A 103 -10.16 -6.59 9.32
C GLN A 103 -9.09 -7.48 8.71
N SER A 104 -7.87 -6.96 8.56
CA SER A 104 -6.80 -7.62 7.82
C SER A 104 -5.44 -7.37 8.46
N ASP A 105 -4.77 -8.45 8.86
CA ASP A 105 -3.42 -8.49 9.44
C ASP A 105 -2.30 -8.39 8.36
N SER A 106 -2.65 -7.84 7.19
CA SER A 106 -1.73 -7.72 6.04
C SER A 106 -1.02 -6.38 5.99
N PHE A 107 -1.43 -5.43 6.84
CA PHE A 107 -0.93 -4.08 6.91
C PHE A 107 -0.67 -3.72 8.36
N GLU A 108 0.37 -2.93 8.58
CA GLU A 108 0.74 -2.38 9.88
C GLU A 108 0.82 -0.85 9.75
N LEU A 109 0.55 -0.16 10.85
CA LEU A 109 0.60 1.30 10.92
C LEU A 109 1.72 1.72 11.87
N PHE A 110 2.70 2.47 11.35
CA PHE A 110 3.81 3.02 12.11
C PHE A 110 3.94 4.52 11.86
N ASN A 111 3.93 5.35 12.91
CA ASN A 111 4.12 6.81 12.81
C ASN A 111 3.30 7.51 11.71
N ALA A 112 2.02 7.14 11.54
CA ALA A 112 1.15 7.63 10.47
C ALA A 112 1.61 7.24 9.04
N GLU A 113 2.34 6.15 8.90
CA GLU A 113 2.62 5.45 7.65
C GLU A 113 1.95 4.09 7.67
N LEU A 114 1.34 3.73 6.53
CA LEU A 114 0.79 2.41 6.28
C LEU A 114 1.84 1.58 5.56
N ILE A 115 2.17 0.43 6.15
CA ILE A 115 3.19 -0.49 5.66
C ILE A 115 2.53 -1.84 5.37
N SER A 116 2.76 -2.40 4.18
CA SER A 116 2.33 -3.75 3.86
C SER A 116 3.31 -4.78 4.41
N LYS A 117 2.81 -5.91 4.91
CA LYS A 117 3.65 -7.03 5.37
C LYS A 117 4.62 -7.53 4.29
N LYS A 118 4.22 -7.48 3.01
CA LYS A 118 5.07 -7.86 1.88
C LYS A 118 6.30 -6.95 1.75
N TYR A 119 6.17 -5.67 2.10
CA TYR A 119 7.30 -4.74 2.13
C TYR A 119 8.31 -5.13 3.21
N VAL A 120 7.82 -5.50 4.39
CA VAL A 120 8.66 -5.99 5.51
C VAL A 120 9.41 -7.27 5.14
N GLU A 121 8.74 -8.19 4.43
CA GLU A 121 9.38 -9.40 3.93
C GLU A 121 10.48 -9.11 2.91
N ASN A 122 10.23 -8.23 1.95
CA ASN A 122 11.24 -7.81 0.97
C ASN A 122 12.46 -7.17 1.65
N ILE A 123 12.22 -6.29 2.62
CA ILE A 123 13.26 -5.67 3.47
C ILE A 123 14.08 -6.74 4.17
N SER A 124 13.42 -7.71 4.80
CA SER A 124 14.07 -8.80 5.53
C SER A 124 14.95 -9.65 4.62
N ASP A 125 14.48 -9.97 3.42
CA ASP A 125 15.23 -10.71 2.40
C ASP A 125 16.45 -9.92 1.90
N GLU A 126 16.31 -8.61 1.70
CA GLU A 126 17.42 -7.74 1.32
C GLU A 126 18.48 -7.62 2.42
N VAL A 127 18.05 -7.48 3.68
CA VAL A 127 18.96 -7.51 4.84
C VAL A 127 19.70 -8.84 4.88
N ASN A 128 19.00 -9.95 4.71
CA ASN A 128 19.64 -11.26 4.73
C ASN A 128 20.69 -11.39 3.63
N LYS A 129 20.38 -10.96 2.39
CA LYS A 129 21.35 -10.94 1.28
C LYS A 129 22.57 -10.06 1.57
N LYS A 130 22.38 -8.90 2.21
CA LYS A 130 23.49 -8.00 2.59
C LYS A 130 24.32 -8.61 3.72
N LEU A 131 23.68 -9.23 4.70
CA LEU A 131 24.33 -9.94 5.81
C LEU A 131 25.15 -11.13 5.33
N SER A 132 24.66 -11.94 4.39
CA SER A 132 25.43 -13.05 3.81
C SER A 132 26.67 -12.58 3.06
N LYS A 133 26.67 -11.36 2.50
CA LYS A 133 27.81 -10.80 1.76
C LYS A 133 28.86 -10.16 2.66
N LEU A 134 28.42 -9.39 3.66
CA LEU A 134 29.30 -8.57 4.50
C LEU A 134 29.63 -9.23 5.85
N GLY A 135 28.82 -10.19 6.32
CA GLY A 135 28.95 -10.85 7.63
C GLY A 135 28.56 -9.98 8.82
N VAL A 136 28.67 -8.65 8.70
CA VAL A 136 28.33 -7.65 9.72
C VAL A 136 27.60 -6.47 9.08
N LEU A 137 26.53 -6.01 9.72
CA LEU A 137 25.83 -4.77 9.38
C LEU A 137 25.57 -3.94 10.63
N SER A 138 25.65 -2.61 10.52
CA SER A 138 25.17 -1.70 11.58
C SER A 138 23.72 -1.30 11.30
N THR A 139 22.90 -1.23 12.35
CA THR A 139 21.50 -0.75 12.29
C THR A 139 21.44 0.68 11.74
N SER A 140 22.44 1.50 12.06
CA SER A 140 22.58 2.87 11.54
C SER A 140 22.78 2.93 10.02
N GLN A 141 23.45 1.94 9.42
CA GLN A 141 23.61 1.86 7.96
C GLN A 141 22.32 1.40 7.27
N LEU A 142 21.59 0.49 7.93
CA LEU A 142 20.30 0.01 7.45
C LEU A 142 19.26 1.14 7.45
N ALA A 143 19.18 1.90 8.54
CA ALA A 143 18.32 3.08 8.65
C ALA A 143 18.57 4.08 7.51
N LYS A 144 19.84 4.37 7.19
CA LYS A 144 20.20 5.25 6.06
C LYS A 144 19.84 4.69 4.70
N THR A 145 19.87 3.37 4.53
CA THR A 145 19.63 2.74 3.23
C THR A 145 18.16 2.75 2.85
N TRP A 146 17.26 2.69 3.85
CA TRP A 146 15.82 2.63 3.61
C TRP A 146 15.06 3.87 4.10
N ASP A 147 15.80 4.89 4.55
CA ASP A 147 15.27 6.15 5.08
C ASP A 147 14.21 5.92 6.18
N LEU A 148 14.46 4.92 7.02
CA LEU A 148 13.57 4.51 8.11
C LEU A 148 14.21 4.84 9.45
N PRO A 149 13.43 5.41 10.40
CA PRO A 149 13.91 5.57 11.77
C PRO A 149 14.34 4.22 12.35
N THR A 150 15.41 4.23 13.15
CA THR A 150 15.95 3.02 13.77
C THR A 150 14.91 2.31 14.64
N ASP A 151 13.99 3.04 15.26
CA ASP A 151 12.90 2.47 16.07
C ASP A 151 11.92 1.64 15.22
N VAL A 152 11.57 2.15 14.04
CA VAL A 152 10.66 1.45 13.11
C VAL A 152 11.34 0.23 12.51
N LEU A 153 12.62 0.36 12.15
CA LEU A 153 13.43 -0.77 11.73
C LEU A 153 13.53 -1.85 12.82
N ASN A 154 13.68 -1.42 14.07
CA ASN A 154 13.75 -2.32 15.21
C ASN A 154 12.45 -3.09 15.38
N ASP A 155 11.30 -2.42 15.36
CA ASP A 155 10.01 -3.07 15.59
C ASP A 155 9.60 -3.99 14.41
N LEU A 156 9.89 -3.58 13.18
CA LEU A 156 9.55 -4.35 11.96
C LEU A 156 10.49 -5.52 11.70
N VAL A 157 11.80 -5.28 11.82
CA VAL A 157 12.83 -6.23 11.38
C VAL A 157 13.37 -7.02 12.55
N LEU A 158 13.58 -6.41 13.72
CA LEU A 158 14.19 -7.14 14.84
C LEU A 158 13.24 -8.09 15.56
N ASN A 159 11.93 -7.87 15.47
CA ASN A 159 10.97 -8.91 15.86
C ASN A 159 11.06 -10.15 14.95
N GLU A 160 11.51 -9.98 13.69
CA GLU A 160 11.73 -11.07 12.73
C GLU A 160 13.18 -11.63 12.74
N VAL A 161 14.10 -10.99 13.51
CA VAL A 161 15.48 -11.47 13.70
C VAL A 161 15.46 -12.71 14.60
N GLY A 162 15.89 -13.86 14.05
CA GLY A 162 15.85 -15.16 14.71
C GLY A 162 14.85 -16.15 14.12
N ILE A 163 13.86 -15.69 13.34
CA ILE A 163 12.90 -16.56 12.64
C ILE A 163 13.18 -16.58 11.13
N LYS A 164 13.29 -15.40 10.50
CA LYS A 164 13.59 -15.27 9.06
C LYS A 164 15.01 -14.80 8.77
N ILE A 165 15.61 -14.06 9.69
CA ILE A 165 16.97 -13.54 9.55
C ILE A 165 17.89 -14.34 10.48
N ASN A 166 18.79 -15.13 9.90
CA ASN A 166 19.80 -15.93 10.62
C ASN A 166 20.94 -15.05 11.14
N ALA A 167 20.61 -14.09 12.00
CA ALA A 167 21.57 -13.14 12.53
C ALA A 167 21.44 -12.99 14.04
N PHE A 168 22.58 -12.75 14.67
CA PHE A 168 22.71 -12.42 16.07
C PHE A 168 22.88 -10.90 16.19
N ARG A 169 22.02 -10.27 16.99
CA ARG A 169 22.11 -8.84 17.27
C ARG A 169 22.93 -8.62 18.53
N ASP A 170 23.89 -7.71 18.44
CA ASP A 170 24.59 -7.11 19.58
C ASP A 170 24.44 -5.59 19.46
N ASP A 171 23.44 -5.06 20.17
CA ASP A 171 23.07 -3.64 20.27
C ASP A 171 22.91 -2.89 18.93
N ASP A 172 23.97 -2.28 18.41
CA ASP A 172 24.01 -1.54 17.14
C ASP A 172 24.43 -2.40 15.92
N LYS A 173 24.94 -3.62 16.16
CA LYS A 173 25.50 -4.48 15.11
C LYS A 173 24.74 -5.80 14.99
N ILE A 174 24.52 -6.19 13.76
CA ILE A 174 23.89 -7.44 13.36
C ILE A 174 24.97 -8.30 12.71
N TYR A 175 25.20 -9.48 13.27
CA TYR A 175 26.20 -10.44 12.83
C TYR A 175 25.53 -11.68 12.27
N THR A 176 26.03 -12.22 11.17
CA THR A 176 25.61 -13.55 10.72
C THR A 176 26.22 -14.61 11.64
N ILE A 177 25.47 -15.68 11.92
CA ILE A 177 25.97 -16.81 12.74
C ILE A 177 27.27 -17.40 12.14
N GLU A 178 27.32 -17.55 10.81
CA GLU A 178 28.50 -18.01 10.07
C GLU A 178 29.73 -17.12 10.31
N TYR A 179 29.54 -15.80 10.38
CA TYR A 179 30.62 -14.86 10.64
C TYR A 179 31.16 -14.99 12.07
N LEU A 180 30.28 -15.17 13.05
CA LEU A 180 30.68 -15.39 14.45
C LEU A 180 31.45 -16.71 14.61
N GLU A 181 31.01 -17.78 13.94
CA GLU A 181 31.72 -19.06 13.96
C GLU A 181 33.10 -18.97 13.31
N PHE A 182 33.21 -18.27 12.17
CA PHE A 182 34.50 -18.01 11.53
C PHE A 182 35.46 -17.26 12.47
N GLN A 183 35.00 -16.17 13.10
CA GLN A 183 35.81 -15.40 14.05
C GLN A 183 36.21 -16.22 15.26
N LYS A 184 35.31 -17.05 15.80
CA LYS A 184 35.61 -17.95 16.92
C LYS A 184 36.66 -18.99 16.55
N ASN A 185 36.59 -19.55 15.35
CA ASN A 185 37.57 -20.53 14.87
C ASN A 185 38.94 -19.88 14.60
N LEU A 186 38.98 -18.65 14.08
CA LEU A 186 40.20 -17.88 13.92
C LEU A 186 40.87 -17.59 15.28
N LEU A 187 40.11 -17.11 16.26
CA LEU A 187 40.60 -16.89 17.62
C LEU A 187 41.14 -18.18 18.25
N ARG A 188 40.44 -19.30 18.10
CA ARG A 188 40.93 -20.61 18.55
C ARG A 188 42.25 -21.00 17.88
N ALA A 189 42.39 -20.78 16.57
CA ALA A 189 43.62 -21.09 15.85
C ALA A 189 44.79 -20.23 16.34
N VAL A 190 44.57 -18.92 16.55
CA VAL A 190 45.59 -17.99 17.06
C VAL A 190 45.99 -18.34 18.49
N VAL A 191 45.03 -18.56 19.38
CA VAL A 191 45.34 -18.95 20.77
C VAL A 191 46.09 -20.28 20.81
N ASN A 192 45.65 -21.28 20.04
CA ASN A 192 46.36 -22.56 19.94
C ASN A 192 47.79 -22.41 19.41
N SER A 193 48.04 -21.45 18.51
CA SER A 193 49.40 -21.15 18.02
C SER A 193 50.28 -20.43 19.05
N LEU A 194 49.68 -19.70 19.99
CA LEU A 194 50.40 -18.98 21.05
C LEU A 194 50.70 -19.88 22.26
N THR A 195 49.88 -20.90 22.50
CA THR A 195 50.03 -21.82 23.64
C THR A 195 50.89 -23.05 23.33
N ARG A 196 51.39 -23.21 22.10
CA ARG A 196 52.23 -24.34 21.67
C ARG A 196 53.65 -23.86 21.40
#